data_AF-A0A838VXG1-F1
#
_entry.id   AF-A0A838VXG1-F1
#
_cell.length_a   1.000
_cell.length_b   1.000
_cell.length_c   1.000
_cell.angle_alpha   90.00
_cell.angle_beta   90.00
_cell.angle_gamma   90.00
#
_symmetry.space_group_name_H-M   'P 1'
#
loop_
_entity.id
_entity.type
_entity.pdbx_description
1 polymer ?
#
loop_
_entity_poly.entity_id
_entity_poly.type
_entity_poly.pdbx_seq_one_letter_code
_entity_poly.pdbx_strand_id
1 'polypeptide(L)'
;MKKENNETAIEELNNFIRSLNNESLKNSIVIVEGKKDIDALNYLGFKGNLKAYHHFKGTTDFVDYCSANYKKLILLLDADQKGKAITKKILSQTNSKFIDLNYKKKLLKITRGRIKKIEEMKSFYITISEGYKN
;
A
#
# COMPACT_ATOMS: atom_id res chain seq x y z
N MET A 1 -27.61 0.13 -8.76
CA MET A 1 -26.69 1.21 -8.34
C MET A 1 -25.77 0.86 -7.16
N LYS A 2 -26.22 0.64 -5.91
CA LYS A 2 -25.27 0.34 -4.79
C LYS A 2 -24.51 -0.99 -4.97
N LYS A 3 -25.17 -2.05 -5.43
CA LYS A 3 -24.58 -3.39 -5.65
C LYS A 3 -23.50 -3.40 -6.75
N GLU A 4 -23.83 -2.87 -7.93
CA GLU A 4 -22.90 -2.68 -9.06
C GLU A 4 -21.65 -1.85 -8.70
N ASN A 5 -21.81 -0.81 -7.86
CA ASN A 5 -20.69 -0.02 -7.35
C ASN A 5 -19.77 -0.81 -6.40
N ASN A 6 -20.31 -1.78 -5.65
CA ASN A 6 -19.51 -2.63 -4.76
C ASN A 6 -18.74 -3.69 -5.55
N GLU A 7 -19.37 -4.32 -6.54
CA GLU A 7 -18.72 -5.30 -7.43
C GLU A 7 -17.53 -4.69 -8.15
N THR A 8 -17.73 -3.50 -8.74
CA THR A 8 -16.65 -2.75 -9.41
C THR A 8 -15.49 -2.46 -8.44
N ALA A 9 -15.79 -2.03 -7.21
CA ALA A 9 -14.76 -1.71 -6.22
C ALA A 9 -14.00 -2.96 -5.74
N ILE A 10 -14.67 -4.11 -5.59
CA ILE A 10 -14.04 -5.39 -5.26
C ILE A 10 -13.05 -5.79 -6.37
N GLU A 11 -13.50 -5.75 -7.62
CA GLU A 11 -12.66 -6.08 -8.77
C GLU A 11 -11.47 -5.13 -8.90
N GLU A 12 -11.68 -3.83 -8.71
CA GLU A 12 -10.59 -2.85 -8.70
C GLU A 12 -9.59 -3.07 -7.55
N LEU A 13 -10.05 -3.46 -6.36
CA LEU A 13 -9.17 -3.81 -5.23
C LEU A 13 -8.38 -5.10 -5.51
N ASN A 14 -9.02 -6.13 -6.09
CA ASN A 14 -8.32 -7.35 -6.49
C ASN A 14 -7.25 -7.05 -7.54
N ASN A 15 -7.58 -6.21 -8.53
CA ASN A 15 -6.62 -5.74 -9.53
C ASN A 15 -5.52 -4.86 -8.93
N PHE A 16 -5.82 -4.07 -7.89
CA PHE A 16 -4.83 -3.33 -7.13
C PHE A 16 -3.82 -4.28 -6.47
N ILE A 17 -4.28 -5.31 -5.75
CA ILE A 17 -3.42 -6.32 -5.12
C ILE A 17 -2.61 -7.10 -6.16
N ARG A 18 -3.25 -7.51 -7.26
CA ARG A 18 -2.55 -8.18 -8.38
C ARG A 18 -1.44 -7.31 -8.96
N SER A 19 -1.69 -6.00 -9.12
CA SER A 19 -0.66 -5.07 -9.59
C SER A 19 0.52 -4.94 -8.60
N LEU A 20 0.26 -4.90 -7.30
CA LEU A 20 1.32 -4.92 -6.28
C LEU A 20 2.15 -6.22 -6.32
N ASN A 21 1.49 -7.37 -6.46
CA ASN A 21 2.16 -8.66 -6.60
C ASN A 21 3.06 -8.68 -7.85
N ASN A 22 2.59 -8.15 -8.98
CA ASN A 22 3.37 -8.05 -10.22
C ASN A 22 4.60 -7.14 -10.06
N GLU A 23 4.51 -6.05 -9.30
CA GLU A 23 5.67 -5.22 -8.98
C GLU A 23 6.69 -6.00 -8.13
N SER A 24 6.22 -6.81 -7.18
CA SER A 24 7.12 -7.64 -6.37
C SER A 24 7.91 -8.64 -7.20
N LEU A 25 7.29 -9.24 -8.23
CA LEU A 25 7.98 -10.09 -9.21
C LEU A 25 9.08 -9.35 -9.99
N LYS A 26 8.97 -8.02 -10.11
CA LYS A 26 9.97 -7.14 -10.73
C LYS A 26 11.02 -6.64 -9.73
N ASN A 27 11.10 -7.27 -8.55
CA ASN A 27 11.98 -6.89 -7.44
C ASN A 27 11.65 -5.52 -6.82
N SER A 28 10.37 -5.17 -6.75
CA SER A 28 9.90 -4.02 -5.96
C SER A 28 9.59 -4.45 -4.52
N ILE A 29 9.73 -3.53 -3.57
CA ILE A 29 9.26 -3.68 -2.17
C ILE A 29 8.11 -2.72 -1.87
N VAL A 30 7.10 -3.21 -1.17
CA VAL A 30 6.02 -2.40 -0.61
C VAL A 30 6.33 -2.08 0.84
N ILE A 31 6.23 -0.80 1.20
CA ILE A 31 6.46 -0.32 2.56
C ILE A 31 5.19 0.35 3.11
N VAL A 32 4.80 -0.11 4.29
CA VAL A 32 3.64 0.37 5.06
C VAL A 32 4.11 0.94 6.41
N GLU A 33 3.22 1.56 7.18
CA GLU A 33 3.60 2.12 8.48
C GLU A 33 3.77 1.04 9.55
N GLY A 34 2.81 0.10 9.62
CA GLY A 34 2.75 -0.85 10.74
C GLY A 34 2.17 -2.22 10.40
N LYS A 35 2.12 -3.08 11.43
CA LYS A 35 1.68 -4.48 11.32
C LYS A 35 0.23 -4.62 10.82
N LYS A 36 -0.68 -3.74 11.25
CA LYS A 36 -2.09 -3.79 10.82
C LYS A 36 -2.26 -3.59 9.31
N ASP A 37 -1.42 -2.75 8.71
CA ASP A 37 -1.38 -2.56 7.26
C ASP A 37 -0.91 -3.82 6.54
N ILE A 38 0.11 -4.50 7.10
CA ILE A 38 0.61 -5.77 6.60
C ILE A 38 -0.50 -6.82 6.62
N ASP A 39 -1.18 -6.95 7.76
CA ASP A 39 -2.26 -7.92 7.94
C ASP A 39 -3.41 -7.66 6.96
N ALA A 40 -3.72 -6.38 6.68
CA ALA A 40 -4.73 -6.00 5.69
C ALA A 40 -4.32 -6.39 4.27
N LEU A 41 -3.10 -6.07 3.83
CA LEU A 41 -2.61 -6.44 2.50
C LEU A 41 -2.57 -7.97 2.32
N ASN A 42 -2.08 -8.70 3.32
CA ASN A 42 -2.04 -10.17 3.29
C ASN A 42 -3.44 -10.77 3.21
N TYR A 43 -4.41 -10.21 3.96
CA TYR A 43 -5.81 -10.65 3.92
C TYR A 43 -6.41 -10.54 2.51
N LEU A 44 -6.11 -9.46 1.78
CA LEU A 44 -6.57 -9.29 0.40
C LEU A 44 -5.72 -10.07 -0.63
N GLY A 45 -4.73 -10.87 -0.20
CA GLY A 45 -3.97 -11.76 -1.09
C GLY A 45 -2.65 -11.19 -1.62
N PHE A 46 -2.09 -10.16 -0.99
CA PHE A 46 -0.72 -9.75 -1.28
C PHE A 46 0.27 -10.83 -0.79
N LYS A 47 1.24 -11.20 -1.62
CA LYS A 47 2.24 -12.24 -1.35
C LYS A 47 3.67 -11.80 -1.70
N GLY A 48 3.85 -10.52 -1.99
CA GLY A 48 5.11 -9.95 -2.44
C GLY A 48 6.03 -9.49 -1.32
N ASN A 49 7.05 -8.71 -1.68
CA ASN A 49 7.99 -8.13 -0.73
C ASN A 49 7.30 -7.03 0.09
N LEU A 50 7.16 -7.24 1.40
CA LEU A 50 6.46 -6.34 2.32
C LEU A 50 7.28 -6.07 3.57
N LYS A 51 7.39 -4.80 3.98
CA LYS A 51 7.87 -4.44 5.32
C LYS A 51 7.14 -3.24 5.90
N ALA A 52 7.11 -3.18 7.23
CA ALA A 52 6.70 -1.99 7.96
C ALA A 52 7.91 -1.06 8.19
N TYR A 53 7.73 0.23 7.98
CA TYR A 53 8.75 1.25 8.20
C TYR A 53 9.19 1.31 9.67
N HIS A 54 8.27 1.08 10.63
CA HIS A 54 8.61 1.07 12.06
C HIS A 54 9.60 -0.03 12.47
N HIS A 55 9.89 -1.02 11.62
CA HIS A 55 10.93 -2.02 11.91
C HIS A 55 12.36 -1.49 11.69
N PHE A 56 12.53 -0.31 11.12
CA PHE A 56 13.84 0.30 10.84
C PHE A 56 14.22 1.29 11.92
N LYS A 57 15.53 1.37 12.22
CA LYS A 57 16.05 2.26 13.28
C LYS A 57 16.04 3.74 12.87
N GLY A 58 15.86 4.02 11.58
CA GLY A 58 15.77 5.36 11.04
C GLY A 58 15.67 5.36 9.52
N THR A 59 15.51 6.56 8.94
CA THR A 59 15.31 6.69 7.48
C THR A 59 16.54 6.32 6.66
N THR A 60 17.75 6.61 7.15
CA THR A 60 18.99 6.26 6.45
C THR A 60 19.15 4.74 6.33
N ASP A 61 19.09 4.03 7.45
CA ASP A 61 19.09 2.55 7.51
C ASP A 61 18.02 1.92 6.60
N PHE A 62 16.82 2.52 6.61
CA PHE A 62 15.73 2.12 5.71
C PHE A 62 16.07 2.30 4.22
N VAL A 63 16.58 3.48 3.83
CA VAL A 63 16.92 3.79 2.43
C VAL A 63 18.05 2.90 1.94
N ASP A 64 19.09 2.71 2.76
CA ASP A 64 20.23 1.86 2.43
C ASP A 64 19.78 0.40 2.22
N TYR A 65 18.99 -0.13 3.16
CA TYR A 65 18.40 -1.46 3.02
C TYR A 65 17.58 -1.60 1.74
N CYS A 66 16.68 -0.65 1.46
CA CYS A 66 15.81 -0.75 0.30
C CYS A 66 16.59 -0.66 -1.01
N SER A 67 17.52 0.30 -1.11
CA SER A 67 18.28 0.57 -2.33
C SER A 67 19.28 -0.54 -2.66
N ALA A 68 19.78 -1.25 -1.65
CA ALA A 68 20.68 -2.38 -1.85
C ALA A 68 19.98 -3.66 -2.32
N ASN A 69 18.70 -3.86 -1.97
CA ASN A 69 18.00 -5.14 -2.17
C ASN A 69 16.92 -5.09 -3.27
N TYR A 70 16.38 -3.91 -3.57
CA TYR A 70 15.21 -3.77 -4.44
C TYR A 70 15.46 -2.78 -5.58
N LYS A 71 14.71 -2.94 -6.67
CA LYS A 71 14.75 -2.05 -7.84
C LYS A 71 13.80 -0.87 -7.73
N LYS A 72 12.78 -0.98 -6.86
CA LYS A 72 11.74 0.02 -6.68
C LYS A 72 11.15 -0.06 -5.28
N LEU A 73 10.82 1.08 -4.72
CA LEU A 73 10.18 1.25 -3.44
C LEU A 73 8.77 1.83 -3.61
N ILE A 74 7.75 1.05 -3.28
CA ILE A 74 6.35 1.49 -3.29
C ILE A 74 5.97 1.92 -1.87
N LEU A 75 5.71 3.21 -1.66
CA LEU A 75 5.34 3.73 -0.33
C LEU A 75 3.82 3.83 -0.19
N LEU A 76 3.28 3.15 0.82
CA LEU A 76 1.86 3.15 1.18
C LEU A 76 1.61 3.80 2.56
N LEU A 77 2.42 4.79 2.93
CA LEU A 77 2.30 5.51 4.20
C LEU A 77 1.02 6.35 4.28
N ASP A 78 0.62 6.74 5.48
CA ASP A 78 -0.56 7.55 5.70
C ASP A 78 -0.32 9.02 5.31
N ALA A 79 -1.41 9.70 4.94
CA ALA A 79 -1.37 11.10 4.52
C ALA A 79 -1.37 12.08 5.71
N ASP A 80 -1.13 11.58 6.92
CA ASP A 80 -1.02 12.39 8.13
C ASP A 80 0.35 13.11 8.19
N GLN A 81 0.55 13.91 9.24
CA GLN A 81 1.79 14.69 9.38
C GLN A 81 3.03 13.78 9.47
N LYS A 82 2.91 12.63 10.14
CA LYS A 82 4.02 11.71 10.36
C LYS A 82 4.40 10.98 9.07
N GLY A 83 3.43 10.39 8.38
CA GLY A 83 3.66 9.71 7.10
C GLY A 83 4.21 10.65 6.03
N LYS A 84 3.73 11.91 5.99
CA LYS A 84 4.30 12.97 5.14
C LYS A 84 5.75 13.31 5.48
N ALA A 85 6.06 13.46 6.78
CA ALA A 85 7.43 13.75 7.21
C ALA A 85 8.39 12.61 6.84
N ILE A 86 7.98 11.35 7.05
CA ILE A 86 8.76 10.18 6.66
C ILE A 86 8.97 10.15 5.13
N THR A 87 7.89 10.33 4.36
CA THR A 87 7.96 10.35 2.88
C THR A 87 8.94 11.42 2.38
N LYS A 88 8.86 12.64 2.93
CA LYS A 88 9.76 13.75 2.57
C LYS A 88 11.21 13.42 2.90
N LYS A 89 11.46 12.80 4.06
CA LYS A 89 12.82 12.41 4.48
C LYS A 89 13.39 11.32 3.58
N ILE A 90 12.59 10.31 3.23
CA ILE A 90 12.99 9.25 2.28
C ILE A 90 13.34 9.88 0.92
N LEU A 91 12.47 10.74 0.38
CA LEU A 91 12.71 11.43 -0.90
C LEU A 91 13.99 12.28 -0.89
N SER A 92 14.34 12.90 0.23
CA SER A 92 15.58 13.68 0.34
C SER A 92 16.86 12.84 0.36
N GLN A 93 16.74 11.53 0.60
CA GLN A 93 17.87 10.61 0.77
C GLN A 93 17.99 9.59 -0.36
N THR A 94 17.12 9.62 -1.36
CA THR A 94 17.15 8.66 -2.48
C THR A 94 16.71 9.29 -3.80
N ASN A 95 16.94 8.59 -4.91
CA ASN A 95 16.52 9.03 -6.22
C ASN A 95 14.99 8.95 -6.34
N SER A 96 14.34 10.03 -6.77
CA SER A 96 12.88 10.06 -6.94
C SER A 96 12.35 8.98 -7.89
N LYS A 97 13.17 8.51 -8.85
CA LYS A 97 12.82 7.41 -9.77
C LYS A 97 12.71 6.05 -9.07
N PHE A 98 13.35 5.89 -7.91
CA PHE A 98 13.29 4.68 -7.10
C PHE A 98 11.95 4.54 -6.37
N ILE A 99 11.27 5.66 -6.09
CA ILE A 99 10.05 5.68 -5.26
C ILE A 99 8.79 5.78 -6.13
N ASP A 100 7.80 4.96 -5.81
CA ASP A 100 6.45 5.02 -6.38
C ASP A 100 5.42 5.37 -5.31
N LEU A 101 4.82 6.55 -5.45
CA LEU A 101 3.73 7.04 -4.58
C LEU A 101 2.34 6.87 -5.22
N ASN A 102 2.27 6.36 -6.46
CA ASN A 102 1.02 6.35 -7.22
C ASN A 102 0.04 5.29 -6.72
N TYR A 103 0.53 4.22 -6.10
CA TYR A 103 -0.33 3.18 -5.53
C TYR A 103 -1.24 3.72 -4.41
N LYS A 104 -0.75 4.63 -3.54
CA LYS A 104 -1.62 5.25 -2.53
C LYS A 104 -2.73 6.08 -3.19
N LYS A 105 -2.42 6.83 -4.25
CA LYS A 105 -3.41 7.59 -5.03
C LYS A 105 -4.44 6.67 -5.71
N LYS A 106 -3.97 5.55 -6.27
CA LYS A 106 -4.83 4.53 -6.89
C LYS A 106 -5.83 3.95 -5.88
N LEU A 107 -5.37 3.62 -4.68
CA LEU A 107 -6.24 3.12 -3.60
C LEU A 107 -7.32 4.14 -3.20
N LEU A 108 -6.94 5.41 -3.02
CA LEU A 108 -7.88 6.49 -2.71
C LEU A 108 -8.96 6.63 -3.80
N LYS A 109 -8.58 6.49 -5.08
CA LYS A 109 -9.51 6.56 -6.21
C LYS A 109 -10.51 5.40 -6.22
N ILE A 110 -10.02 4.16 -6.09
CA ILE A 110 -10.84 2.93 -6.07
C ILE A 110 -11.88 3.00 -4.96
N THR A 111 -11.43 3.42 -3.78
CA THR A 111 -12.31 3.49 -2.59
C THR A 111 -13.15 4.76 -2.51
N ARG A 112 -12.97 5.69 -3.46
CA ARG A 112 -13.61 7.02 -3.47
C ARG A 112 -13.37 7.78 -2.16
N GLY A 113 -12.15 7.65 -1.61
CA GLY A 113 -11.73 8.29 -0.36
C GLY A 113 -12.34 7.70 0.91
N ARG A 114 -13.09 6.58 0.82
CA ARG A 114 -13.70 5.92 1.98
C ARG A 114 -12.67 5.29 2.92
N ILE A 115 -11.49 4.96 2.42
CA ILE A 115 -10.36 4.57 3.25
C ILE A 115 -9.21 5.54 3.03
N LYS A 116 -8.53 5.88 4.11
CA LYS A 116 -7.33 6.75 4.12
C LYS A 116 -6.10 5.98 4.56
N LYS A 117 -6.30 4.93 5.36
CA LYS A 117 -5.26 4.07 5.90
C LYS A 117 -5.29 2.69 5.26
N ILE A 118 -4.14 2.02 5.21
CA ILE A 118 -4.04 0.68 4.63
C ILE A 118 -4.73 -0.36 5.55
N GLU A 119 -4.63 -0.21 6.87
CA GLU A 119 -5.34 -1.06 7.83
C GLU A 119 -6.87 -1.12 7.63
N GLU A 120 -7.48 -0.09 7.04
CA GLU A 120 -8.92 -0.02 6.75
C GLU A 120 -9.32 -0.87 5.52
N MET A 121 -8.37 -1.30 4.68
CA MET A 121 -8.66 -2.08 3.48
C MET A 121 -9.41 -3.37 3.80
N LYS A 122 -9.04 -4.05 4.90
CA LYS A 122 -9.66 -5.33 5.29
C LYS A 122 -11.13 -5.16 5.63
N SER A 123 -11.47 -4.24 6.53
CA SER A 123 -12.86 -4.02 6.96
C SER A 123 -13.71 -3.49 5.82
N PHE A 124 -13.14 -2.61 4.97
CA PHE A 124 -13.80 -2.12 3.77
C PHE A 124 -14.15 -3.26 2.81
N TYR A 125 -13.18 -4.13 2.50
CA TYR A 125 -13.36 -5.27 1.60
C TYR A 125 -14.44 -6.23 2.11
N ILE A 126 -14.43 -6.55 3.41
CA ILE A 126 -15.46 -7.41 4.04
C ILE A 126 -16.84 -6.77 3.88
N THR A 127 -16.99 -5.50 4.28
CA THR A 127 -18.27 -4.78 4.24
C THR A 127 -18.89 -4.78 2.84
N ILE A 128 -18.10 -4.48 1.80
CA ILE A 128 -18.61 -4.44 0.43
C ILE A 128 -18.88 -5.84 -0.15
N SER A 129 -18.19 -6.87 0.35
CA SER A 129 -18.37 -8.28 -0.06
C SER A 129 -19.57 -8.94 0.62
N GLU A 130 -19.86 -8.60 1.88
CA GLU A 130 -21.05 -9.10 2.59
C GLU A 130 -22.32 -8.45 2.06
N GLY A 131 -22.28 -7.16 1.74
CA GLY A 131 -23.34 -6.48 1.00
C GLY A 131 -23.56 -6.99 -0.43
N TYR A 132 -22.70 -7.88 -0.93
CA TYR A 132 -22.86 -8.58 -2.21
C TYR A 132 -23.54 -9.96 -2.06
N LYS A 133 -23.31 -10.65 -0.93
CA LYS A 133 -23.89 -11.98 -0.64
C LYS A 133 -25.38 -11.94 -0.30
N ASN A 134 -25.91 -10.75 0.01
CA ASN A 134 -27.34 -10.48 0.18
C ASN A 134 -27.95 -9.83 -1.08
#